data_AF-A0A1L7CER7-F1
#
_entry.id   AF-A0A1L7CER7-F1
#
_cell.length_a   1.000
_cell.length_b   1.000
_cell.length_c   1.000
_cell.angle_alpha   90.00
_cell.angle_beta   90.00
_cell.angle_gamma   90.00
#
_symmetry.space_group_name_H-M   'P 1'
#
loop_
_entity.id
_entity.type
_entity.pdbx_description
1 polymer ?
#
loop_
_entity_poly.entity_id
_entity_poly.type
_entity_poly.pdbx_seq_one_letter_code
_entity_poly.pdbx_strand_id
1 'polypeptide(L)'
;MALFGYTPPQRFDLLPEIVDGQAVERTKSRAYKMAVWSGLTGIQWAFLGQRSRAWRVYFFSVGLPLLLAFGLGLLGVEDGPDTKQLFWALVVWPIIAWVYQVWKIANMADDDPLFTGATEKDFFPPRFWTINWQWWSPESWGKKSADDEQLKKQAIEAARLKQPGSPV
;
A
#
# COMPACT_ATOMS: atom_id res chain seq x y z
N MET A 1 9.22 -11.12 1.24
CA MET A 1 10.21 -10.77 0.18
C MET A 1 10.64 -9.33 0.42
N ALA A 2 11.94 -9.02 0.47
CA ALA A 2 12.40 -7.63 0.49
C ALA A 2 12.50 -7.14 -0.96
N LEU A 3 11.61 -6.24 -1.39
CA LEU A 3 11.72 -5.61 -2.71
C LEU A 3 12.65 -4.41 -2.57
N PHE A 4 13.80 -4.42 -3.26
CA PHE A 4 14.88 -3.42 -3.11
C PHE A 4 15.60 -3.42 -1.76
N GLY A 5 15.76 -4.58 -1.11
CA GLY A 5 16.65 -4.74 0.05
C GLY A 5 16.14 -4.16 1.39
N TYR A 6 15.01 -3.46 1.40
CA TYR A 6 14.36 -3.03 2.64
C TYR A 6 13.44 -4.11 3.21
N THR A 7 13.68 -4.50 4.47
CA THR A 7 12.82 -5.46 5.20
C THR A 7 12.10 -4.71 6.32
N PRO A 8 10.76 -4.61 6.28
CA PRO A 8 10.03 -3.93 7.34
C PRO A 8 10.19 -4.68 8.68
N PRO A 9 10.54 -3.98 9.78
CA PRO A 9 10.87 -4.61 11.06
C PRO A 9 9.66 -5.21 11.79
N GLN A 10 8.48 -4.61 11.63
CA GLN A 10 7.25 -5.12 12.23
C GLN A 10 6.42 -5.80 11.16
N ARG A 11 5.95 -7.04 11.40
CA ARG A 11 5.15 -7.80 10.42
C ARG A 11 3.65 -7.51 10.50
N PHE A 12 3.14 -7.29 11.70
CA PHE A 12 1.70 -7.23 12.01
C PHE A 12 1.14 -5.81 12.21
N ASP A 13 1.95 -4.77 12.03
CA ASP A 13 1.65 -3.36 12.31
C ASP A 13 0.52 -2.69 11.49
N LEU A 14 -0.07 -3.42 10.53
CA LEU A 14 -1.17 -2.99 9.67
C LEU A 14 -2.40 -3.92 9.76
N LEU A 15 -2.42 -4.85 10.71
CA LEU A 15 -3.57 -5.72 10.95
C LEU A 15 -4.85 -4.90 11.19
N PRO A 16 -6.01 -5.30 10.62
CA PRO A 16 -7.29 -4.63 10.89
C PRO A 16 -7.54 -4.46 12.40
N GLU A 17 -7.20 -5.45 13.22
CA GLU A 17 -7.35 -5.42 14.68
C GLU A 17 -6.49 -4.34 15.37
N ILE A 18 -5.50 -3.79 14.67
CA ILE A 18 -4.57 -2.77 15.16
C ILE A 18 -4.87 -1.40 14.54
N VAL A 19 -5.34 -1.34 13.28
CA VAL A 19 -5.52 -0.07 12.54
C VAL A 19 -6.96 0.39 12.37
N ASP A 20 -7.95 -0.50 12.46
CA ASP A 20 -9.35 -0.16 12.16
C ASP A 20 -9.88 0.85 13.19
N GLY A 21 -10.29 2.02 12.69
CA GLY A 21 -10.87 3.08 13.52
C GLY A 21 -9.87 3.80 14.44
N GLN A 22 -8.56 3.63 14.22
CA GLN A 22 -7.51 4.25 15.05
C GLN A 22 -6.64 5.20 14.24
N ALA A 23 -6.14 6.26 14.88
CA ALA A 23 -5.10 7.08 14.28
C ALA A 23 -3.80 6.27 14.25
N VAL A 24 -3.22 6.13 13.06
CA VAL A 24 -2.05 5.27 12.84
C VAL A 24 -0.83 6.13 12.59
N GLU A 25 0.21 5.96 13.40
CA GLU A 25 1.50 6.65 13.19
C GLU A 25 2.07 6.36 11.80
N ARG A 26 2.55 7.41 11.15
CA ARG A 26 3.24 7.30 9.87
C ARG A 26 4.61 6.70 10.12
N THR A 27 4.94 5.63 9.43
CA THR A 27 6.26 5.01 9.50
C THR A 27 6.67 4.54 8.13
N LYS A 28 7.98 4.51 7.87
CA LYS A 28 8.53 3.95 6.63
C LYS A 28 8.12 2.49 6.43
N SER A 29 8.11 1.68 7.50
CA SER A 29 7.62 0.29 7.47
C SER A 29 6.21 0.19 6.88
N ARG A 30 5.26 0.96 7.43
CA ARG A 30 3.86 0.95 7.00
C ARG A 30 3.68 1.50 5.59
N ALA A 31 4.32 2.63 5.28
CA ALA A 31 4.26 3.24 3.96
C ALA A 31 4.87 2.33 2.88
N TYR A 32 6.00 1.67 3.18
CA TYR A 32 6.63 0.72 2.28
C TYR A 32 5.71 -0.47 2.00
N LYS A 33 5.14 -1.07 3.05
CA LYS A 33 4.17 -2.15 2.91
C LYS A 33 2.98 -1.78 2.03
N MET A 34 2.38 -0.61 2.26
CA MET A 34 1.32 -0.10 1.40
C MET A 34 1.76 0.13 -0.04
N ALA A 35 2.98 0.64 -0.25
CA ALA A 35 3.54 0.85 -1.58
C ALA A 35 3.73 -0.47 -2.33
N VAL A 36 4.14 -1.53 -1.64
CA VAL A 36 4.31 -2.82 -2.29
C VAL A 36 2.95 -3.45 -2.62
N TRP A 37 1.94 -3.35 -1.75
CA TRP A 37 0.61 -3.95 -2.03
C TRP A 37 -0.22 -3.17 -3.04
N SER A 38 -0.08 -1.85 -3.02
CA SER A 38 -1.05 -0.95 -3.64
C SER A 38 -0.38 0.30 -4.20
N GLY A 39 0.91 0.21 -4.57
CA GLY A 39 1.64 1.40 -5.03
C GLY A 39 1.08 2.01 -6.32
N LEU A 40 0.33 1.23 -7.12
CA LEU A 40 -0.46 1.71 -8.25
C LEU A 40 -1.57 2.69 -7.84
N THR A 41 -2.19 2.49 -6.68
CA THR A 41 -3.30 3.34 -6.23
C THR A 41 -2.82 4.62 -5.56
N GLY A 42 -1.54 4.70 -5.19
CA GLY A 42 -0.99 5.85 -4.50
C GLY A 42 -1.40 5.96 -3.01
N ILE A 43 -2.06 4.95 -2.44
CA ILE A 43 -2.55 4.97 -1.06
C ILE A 43 -1.43 5.21 -0.03
N GLN A 44 -0.21 4.75 -0.31
CA GLN A 44 0.98 5.04 0.49
C GLN A 44 1.26 6.54 0.62
N TRP A 45 0.98 7.34 -0.41
CA TRP A 45 1.12 8.80 -0.34
C TRP A 45 -0.05 9.45 0.40
N ALA A 46 -1.26 8.89 0.29
CA ALA A 46 -2.41 9.37 1.04
C ALA A 46 -2.22 9.09 2.54
N PHE A 47 -1.63 7.94 2.88
CA PHE A 47 -1.22 7.60 4.23
C PHE A 47 -0.18 8.59 4.76
N LEU A 48 0.78 9.02 3.95
CA LEU A 48 1.76 10.06 4.34
C LEU A 48 1.17 11.48 4.37
N GLY A 49 -0.16 11.64 4.27
CA GLY A 49 -0.83 12.95 4.26
C GLY A 49 -0.74 13.70 2.92
N GLN A 50 -0.10 13.12 1.90
CA GLN A 50 0.05 13.73 0.57
C GLN A 50 -1.10 13.35 -0.38
N ARG A 51 -2.34 13.74 -0.04
CA ARG A 51 -3.54 13.39 -0.82
C ARG A 51 -3.45 13.77 -2.30
N SER A 52 -2.96 14.97 -2.63
CA SER A 52 -2.79 15.41 -4.03
C SER A 52 -1.79 14.56 -4.80
N ARG A 53 -0.76 14.03 -4.11
CA ARG A 53 0.21 13.14 -4.73
C ARG A 53 -0.36 11.74 -4.92
N ALA A 54 -1.12 11.24 -3.94
CA ALA A 54 -1.83 9.98 -4.07
C ALA A 54 -2.77 9.99 -5.27
N TRP A 55 -3.56 11.06 -5.43
CA TRP A 55 -4.45 11.23 -6.57
C TRP A 55 -3.70 11.24 -7.91
N ARG A 56 -2.56 11.95 -8.00
CA ARG A 56 -1.73 11.92 -9.22
C ARG A 56 -1.23 10.52 -9.53
N VAL A 57 -0.72 9.79 -8.52
CA VAL A 57 -0.25 8.40 -8.73
C VAL A 57 -1.39 7.51 -9.21
N TYR A 58 -2.56 7.58 -8.56
CA TYR A 58 -3.76 6.85 -8.98
C TYR A 58 -4.15 7.21 -10.43
N PHE A 59 -4.24 8.49 -10.74
CA PHE A 59 -4.66 8.96 -12.05
C PHE A 59 -3.69 8.48 -13.13
N PHE A 60 -2.38 8.65 -12.96
CA PHE A 60 -1.41 8.25 -13.98
C PHE A 60 -1.17 6.74 -14.07
N SER A 61 -1.35 5.99 -12.99
CA SER A 61 -1.06 4.55 -12.97
C SER A 61 -2.29 3.68 -13.24
N VAL A 62 -3.50 4.20 -13.01
CA VAL A 62 -4.76 3.45 -13.15
C VAL A 62 -5.76 4.21 -14.03
N GLY A 63 -6.08 5.46 -13.68
CA GLY A 63 -7.12 6.23 -14.36
C GLY A 63 -6.84 6.46 -15.85
N LEU A 64 -5.67 7.01 -16.17
CA LEU A 64 -5.24 7.33 -17.52
C LEU A 64 -5.11 6.07 -18.40
N PRO A 65 -4.48 4.97 -17.96
CA PRO A 65 -4.47 3.73 -18.73
C PRO A 65 -5.87 3.21 -19.06
N LEU A 66 -6.81 3.25 -18.10
CA LEU A 66 -8.19 2.83 -18.34
C LEU A 66 -8.91 3.75 -19.33
N LEU A 67 -8.74 5.07 -19.20
CA LEU A 67 -9.33 6.05 -20.13
C LEU A 67 -8.79 5.87 -21.56
N LEU A 68 -7.49 5.60 -21.70
CA LEU A 68 -6.87 5.34 -22.99
C LEU A 68 -7.37 4.02 -23.58
N ALA A 69 -7.40 2.94 -22.80
CA ALA A 69 -7.93 1.65 -23.25
C ALA A 69 -9.40 1.76 -23.71
N PHE A 70 -10.22 2.47 -22.93
CA PHE A 70 -11.62 2.72 -23.28
C PHE A 70 -11.77 3.59 -24.54
N GLY A 71 -11.00 4.66 -24.66
CA GLY A 71 -11.00 5.53 -25.84
C GLY A 71 -10.58 4.81 -27.12
N LEU A 72 -9.56 3.96 -27.05
CA LEU A 72 -9.12 3.12 -28.18
C LEU A 72 -10.22 2.14 -28.62
N GLY A 73 -10.95 1.56 -27.65
CA GLY A 73 -12.10 0.70 -27.94
C GLY A 73 -13.24 1.46 -28.64
N LEU A 74 -13.54 2.69 -28.22
CA LEU A 74 -14.57 3.53 -28.87
C LEU A 74 -14.18 3.97 -30.28
N LEU A 75 -12.90 4.22 -30.53
CA LEU A 75 -12.40 4.63 -31.85
C LEU A 75 -12.31 3.46 -32.84
N GLY A 76 -12.66 2.24 -32.44
CA GLY A 76 -12.64 1.07 -33.31
C GLY A 76 -11.26 0.75 -33.84
N VAL A 77 -10.20 1.04 -33.07
CA VAL A 77 -8.82 0.79 -33.48
C VAL A 77 -8.65 -0.71 -33.75
N GLU A 78 -8.42 -1.06 -35.01
CA GLU A 78 -8.29 -2.44 -35.45
C GLU A 78 -7.05 -3.13 -34.83
N ASP A 79 -7.12 -4.46 -34.76
CA ASP A 79 -6.05 -5.32 -34.21
C ASP A 79 -4.81 -5.36 -35.12
N GLY A 80 -4.03 -4.29 -35.09
CA GLY A 80 -2.73 -4.17 -35.74
C GLY A 80 -1.55 -4.44 -34.80
N PRO A 81 -0.33 -4.63 -35.33
CA PRO A 81 0.89 -4.73 -34.54
C PRO A 81 1.12 -3.50 -33.65
N ASP A 82 0.76 -2.30 -34.12
CA ASP A 82 0.88 -1.05 -33.35
C ASP A 82 -0.12 -0.99 -32.18
N THR A 83 -1.35 -1.46 -32.38
CA THR A 83 -2.38 -1.55 -31.33
C THR A 83 -1.94 -2.49 -30.20
N LYS A 84 -1.30 -3.62 -30.54
CA LYS A 84 -0.73 -4.55 -29.54
C LYS A 84 0.41 -3.92 -28.75
N GLN A 85 1.29 -3.17 -29.39
CA GLN A 85 2.36 -2.44 -28.70
C GLN A 85 1.79 -1.40 -27.75
N LEU A 86 0.74 -0.69 -28.17
CA LEU A 86 0.07 0.32 -27.35
C LEU A 86 -0.63 -0.31 -26.14
N PHE A 87 -1.28 -1.47 -26.32
CA PHE A 87 -1.83 -2.24 -25.20
C PHE A 87 -0.74 -2.67 -24.21
N TRP A 88 0.38 -3.21 -24.70
CA TRP A 88 1.51 -3.56 -23.83
C TRP A 88 2.09 -2.35 -23.11
N ALA A 89 2.17 -1.19 -23.76
CA ALA A 89 2.59 0.05 -23.12
C ALA A 89 1.64 0.43 -21.97
N LEU A 90 0.32 0.26 -22.15
CA LEU A 90 -0.69 0.50 -21.11
C LEU A 90 -0.58 -0.47 -19.92
N VAL A 91 -0.06 -1.68 -20.12
CA VAL A 91 0.17 -2.67 -19.05
C VAL A 91 1.51 -2.46 -18.35
N VAL A 92 2.58 -2.19 -19.12
CA VAL A 92 3.95 -2.05 -18.58
C VAL A 92 4.11 -0.73 -17.83
N TRP A 93 3.51 0.35 -18.32
CA TRP A 93 3.59 1.67 -17.67
C TRP A 93 3.17 1.66 -16.19
N PRO A 94 2.00 1.12 -15.81
CA PRO A 94 1.59 0.98 -14.42
C PRO A 94 2.63 0.20 -13.59
N ILE A 95 3.15 -0.90 -14.13
CA ILE A 95 4.13 -1.76 -13.43
C ILE A 95 5.41 -0.97 -13.14
N ILE A 96 5.93 -0.23 -14.12
CA ILE A 96 7.11 0.63 -13.95
C ILE A 96 6.81 1.70 -12.89
N ALA A 97 5.65 2.35 -12.96
CA ALA A 97 5.25 3.36 -11.98
C ALA A 97 5.18 2.76 -10.57
N TRP A 98 4.63 1.57 -10.41
CA TRP A 98 4.56 0.85 -9.14
C TRP A 98 5.95 0.53 -8.57
N VAL A 99 6.82 -0.09 -9.37
CA VAL A 99 8.20 -0.41 -9.02
C VAL A 99 8.94 0.85 -8.58
N TYR A 100 8.77 1.96 -9.30
CA TYR A 100 9.36 3.24 -8.94
C TYR A 100 8.84 3.77 -7.59
N GLN A 101 7.54 3.64 -7.29
CA GLN A 101 7.01 4.05 -5.98
C GLN A 101 7.62 3.25 -4.84
N VAL A 102 7.76 1.92 -5.00
CA VAL A 102 8.37 1.07 -3.97
C VAL A 102 9.84 1.44 -3.79
N TRP A 103 10.59 1.53 -4.89
CA TRP A 103 12.00 1.93 -4.86
C TRP A 103 12.18 3.27 -4.16
N LYS A 104 11.32 4.26 -4.45
CA LYS A 104 11.38 5.57 -3.83
C LYS A 104 11.22 5.51 -2.32
N ILE A 105 10.24 4.76 -1.80
CA ILE A 105 10.01 4.65 -0.36
C ILE A 105 11.10 3.80 0.31
N ALA A 106 11.62 2.78 -0.35
CA ALA A 106 12.73 1.98 0.15
C ALA A 106 13.98 2.85 0.41
N ASN A 107 14.26 3.79 -0.48
CA ASN A 107 15.43 4.67 -0.43
C ASN A 107 15.21 5.98 0.36
N MET A 108 14.02 6.25 0.89
CA MET A 108 13.80 7.36 1.81
C MET A 108 14.53 7.11 3.13
N ALA A 109 15.04 8.17 3.76
CA ALA A 109 15.63 8.06 5.09
C ALA A 109 14.55 7.73 6.13
N ASP A 110 14.90 7.00 7.19
CA ASP A 110 13.92 6.58 8.21
C ASP A 110 13.38 7.76 9.02
N ASP A 111 14.14 8.86 9.09
CA ASP A 111 13.85 10.13 9.75
C ASP A 111 13.21 11.18 8.82
N ASP A 112 12.81 10.80 7.60
CA ASP A 112 12.17 11.72 6.65
C ASP A 112 10.93 12.38 7.29
N PRO A 113 10.77 13.73 7.17
CA PRO A 113 9.62 14.44 7.73
C PRO A 113 8.26 13.90 7.28
N LEU A 114 8.20 13.19 6.16
CA LEU A 114 6.98 12.52 5.69
C LEU A 114 6.50 11.41 6.62
N PHE A 115 7.40 10.80 7.38
CA PHE A 115 7.07 9.79 8.38
C PHE A 115 6.74 10.42 9.74
N THR A 116 6.70 11.74 9.86
CA THR A 116 6.28 12.39 11.10
C THR A 116 4.76 12.54 11.17
N GLY A 117 4.19 12.28 12.36
CA GLY A 117 2.76 12.44 12.66
C GLY A 117 1.93 11.16 12.51
N ALA A 118 0.61 11.33 12.56
CA ALA A 118 -0.36 10.26 12.47
C ALA A 118 -1.36 10.48 11.33
N THR A 119 -1.85 9.39 10.78
CA THR A 119 -2.92 9.37 9.79
C THR A 119 -4.24 9.25 10.50
N GLU A 120 -5.24 10.00 10.03
CA GLU A 120 -6.57 10.06 10.63
C GLU A 120 -7.24 8.67 10.68
N LYS A 121 -8.05 8.44 11.72
CA LYS A 121 -8.76 7.18 11.97
C LYS A 121 -9.65 6.72 10.82
N ASP A 122 -10.15 7.66 10.01
CA ASP A 122 -11.06 7.38 8.90
C ASP A 122 -10.31 6.91 7.63
N PHE A 123 -8.97 6.94 7.64
CA PHE A 123 -8.15 6.47 6.53
C PHE A 123 -8.22 4.95 6.34
N PHE A 124 -8.39 4.21 7.44
CA PHE A 124 -8.68 2.78 7.42
C PHE A 124 -10.16 2.60 7.74
N PRO A 125 -11.07 2.75 6.76
CA PRO A 125 -12.48 2.56 7.01
C PRO A 125 -12.71 1.13 7.51
N PRO A 126 -13.45 0.96 8.63
CA PRO A 126 -13.76 -0.36 9.16
C PRO A 126 -14.34 -1.24 8.05
N ARG A 127 -13.85 -2.47 7.92
CA ARG A 127 -14.24 -3.48 6.91
C ARG A 127 -13.59 -3.40 5.53
N PHE A 128 -13.23 -2.23 5.00
CA PHE A 128 -12.57 -2.19 3.67
C PHE A 128 -11.21 -2.89 3.72
N TRP A 129 -10.45 -2.61 4.78
CA TRP A 129 -9.16 -3.24 4.99
C TRP A 129 -9.34 -4.72 5.33
N THR A 130 -10.30 -5.08 6.17
CA THR A 130 -10.59 -6.47 6.57
C THR A 130 -10.97 -7.38 5.38
N ILE A 131 -11.74 -6.89 4.41
CA ILE A 131 -12.16 -7.64 3.22
C ILE A 131 -11.00 -7.80 2.22
N ASN A 132 -10.20 -6.75 2.02
CA ASN A 132 -9.07 -6.79 1.11
C ASN A 132 -7.84 -7.48 1.74
N TRP A 133 -7.72 -7.50 3.07
CA TRP A 133 -6.60 -8.11 3.80
C TRP A 133 -6.36 -9.58 3.45
N GLN A 134 -7.44 -10.34 3.20
CA GLN A 134 -7.33 -11.76 2.86
C GLN A 134 -6.65 -12.01 1.51
N TRP A 135 -6.83 -11.10 0.55
CA TRP A 135 -6.22 -11.18 -0.78
C TRP A 135 -4.78 -10.66 -0.80
N TRP A 136 -4.40 -9.85 0.18
CA TRP A 136 -3.17 -9.05 0.18
C TRP A 136 -2.37 -9.19 1.48
N SER A 137 -2.44 -10.36 2.13
CA SER A 137 -1.95 -10.60 3.49
C SER A 137 -0.47 -10.19 3.69
N PRO A 138 -0.23 -9.17 4.52
CA PRO A 138 1.10 -8.70 4.96
C PRO A 138 1.89 -9.71 5.77
N GLU A 139 1.26 -10.82 6.14
CA GLU A 139 1.90 -11.95 6.74
C GLU A 139 2.81 -12.68 5.72
N SER A 140 2.68 -12.43 4.42
CA SER A 140 3.55 -13.01 3.36
C SER A 140 5.00 -12.47 3.34
N TRP A 141 5.32 -11.46 4.15
CA TRP A 141 6.59 -10.72 4.02
C TRP A 141 7.74 -11.32 4.83
N GLY A 142 7.47 -12.26 5.74
CA GLY A 142 8.46 -13.02 6.52
C GLY A 142 8.33 -14.53 6.33
N LYS A 143 9.37 -15.29 6.71
CA LYS A 143 9.23 -16.75 6.85
C LYS A 143 8.10 -17.02 7.84
N LYS A 144 7.13 -17.85 7.46
CA LYS A 144 6.16 -18.39 8.42
C LYS A 144 6.95 -19.12 9.50
N SER A 145 6.94 -18.60 10.71
CA SER A 145 7.48 -19.29 11.88
C SER A 145 6.36 -20.08 12.54
N ALA A 146 6.71 -21.16 13.25
CA ALA A 146 5.75 -21.89 14.07
C ALA A 146 5.08 -20.97 15.13
N ASP A 147 5.75 -19.87 15.46
CA ASP A 147 5.35 -18.93 16.52
C ASP A 147 4.54 -17.72 15.99
N ASP A 148 4.19 -17.69 14.69
CA ASP A 148 3.49 -16.56 14.06
C ASP A 148 2.17 -16.21 14.77
N GLU A 149 1.43 -17.22 15.24
CA GLU A 149 0.17 -17.01 15.96
C GLU A 149 0.41 -16.36 17.33
N GLN A 150 1.50 -16.72 18.02
CA GLN A 150 1.88 -16.11 19.28
C GLN A 150 2.38 -14.68 19.08
N LEU A 151 3.20 -14.42 18.06
CA LEU A 151 3.68 -13.09 17.70
C LEU A 151 2.52 -12.16 17.29
N LYS A 152 1.50 -12.69 16.60
CA LYS A 152 0.29 -11.96 16.27
C LYS A 152 -0.49 -11.58 17.54
N LYS A 153 -0.70 -12.52 18.45
CA LYS A 153 -1.36 -12.27 19.75
C LYS A 153 -0.60 -11.21 20.56
N GLN A 154 0.72 -11.32 20.64
CA GLN A 154 1.59 -10.35 21.31
C GLN A 154 1.52 -8.96 20.67
N ALA A 155 1.51 -8.87 19.34
CA ALA A 155 1.37 -7.59 18.64
C ALA A 155 0.00 -6.94 18.89
N ILE A 156 -1.08 -7.73 18.91
CA ILE A 156 -2.43 -7.25 19.24
C ILE A 156 -2.49 -6.78 20.69
N GLU A 157 -1.93 -7.54 21.62
CA GLU A 157 -1.88 -7.20 23.04
C GLU A 157 -1.04 -5.94 23.30
N ALA A 158 0.14 -5.83 22.68
CA ALA A 158 0.97 -4.64 22.75
C ALA A 158 0.28 -3.40 22.15
N ALA A 159 -0.51 -3.58 21.07
CA ALA A 159 -1.32 -2.51 20.51
C ALA A 159 -2.46 -2.09 21.44
N ARG A 160 -3.12 -3.03 22.14
CA ARG A 160 -4.14 -2.75 23.15
C ARG A 160 -3.57 -1.99 24.35
N LEU A 161 -2.41 -2.40 24.85
CA LEU A 161 -1.74 -1.75 25.99
C LEU A 161 -1.30 -0.30 25.69
N LYS A 162 -1.05 0.01 24.41
CA LYS A 162 -0.73 1.37 23.96
C LYS A 162 -1.96 2.27 23.79
N GLN A 163 -3.18 1.75 23.90
CA GLN A 163 -4.40 2.56 23.81
C GLN A 163 -4.70 3.24 25.16
N PRO A 164 -4.85 4.58 25.18
CA PRO A 164 -5.30 5.26 26.39
C PRO A 164 -6.76 4.90 26.66
N GLY A 165 -7.00 4.04 27.66
CA GLY A 165 -8.32 3.74 28.20
C GLY A 165 -8.82 2.29 28.14
N SER A 166 -7.98 1.27 27.87
CA SER A 166 -8.46 -0.14 27.97
C SER A 166 -8.65 -0.55 29.45
N PRO A 167 -9.83 -1.05 29.85
CA PRO A 167 -10.02 -1.62 31.17
C PRO A 167 -9.28 -2.97 31.26
N VAL A 168 -8.61 -3.17 32.41
CA VAL A 168 -8.05 -4.45 32.86
C VAL A 168 -9.18 -5.45 33.13
#